data_AF-A0A6C0E0C4-F1
#
_entry.id   AF-A0A6C0E0C4-F1
#
_cell.length_a   1.000
_cell.length_b   1.000
_cell.length_c   1.000
_cell.angle_alpha   90.00
_cell.angle_beta   90.00
_cell.angle_gamma   90.00
#
_symmetry.space_group_name_H-M   'P 1'
#
loop_
_entity.id
_entity.type
_entity.pdbx_description
1 polymer ?
#
loop_
_entity_poly.entity_id
_entity_poly.type
_entity_poly.pdbx_seq_one_letter_code
_entity_poly.pdbx_strand_id
1 'polypeptide(L)' 'MEIISTKAIDELKEKNDAIKEYIENLSPLEYKALNVALRELESSFSIEKSIGFIDFQKKSTTQPHKT' A
#
# COMPACT_ATOMS: atom_id res chain seq x y z
N MET A 1 -7.00 23.46 2.17
CA MET A 1 -6.00 22.51 2.68
C MET A 1 -5.78 21.51 1.57
N GLU A 2 -4.70 21.65 0.81
CA GLU A 2 -4.47 20.80 -0.35
C GLU A 2 -4.25 19.35 0.10
N ILE A 3 -4.98 18.42 -0.52
CA ILE A 3 -4.96 16.99 -0.18
C ILE A 3 -3.76 16.38 -0.91
N ILE A 4 -2.56 16.67 -0.43
CA ILE A 4 -1.29 16.21 -1.06
C ILE A 4 -1.22 14.66 -1.03
N SER A 5 -1.86 14.06 -0.04
CA SER A 5 -1.77 12.62 0.25
C SER A 5 -2.51 11.72 -0.75
N THR A 6 -3.54 12.22 -1.45
CA THR A 6 -4.29 11.41 -2.41
C THR A 6 -3.51 11.17 -3.70
N LYS A 7 -2.79 12.17 -4.22
CA LYS A 7 -2.06 12.06 -5.49
C LYS A 7 -0.99 10.98 -5.46
N ALA A 8 -0.17 10.93 -4.41
CA ALA A 8 0.89 9.93 -4.29
C ALA A 8 0.32 8.50 -4.17
N ILE A 9 -0.82 8.33 -3.49
CA ILE A 9 -1.50 7.04 -3.39
C ILE A 9 -2.07 6.63 -4.75
N ASP A 10 -2.68 7.55 -5.49
CA ASP A 10 -3.22 7.25 -6.82
C ASP A 10 -2.11 6.84 -7.79
N GLU A 11 -0.96 7.54 -7.79
CA GLU A 11 0.21 7.15 -8.57
C GLU A 11 0.75 5.76 -8.21
N LEU A 12 0.68 5.37 -6.92
CA LEU A 12 1.07 4.02 -6.49
C LEU A 12 0.09 2.96 -7.00
N LYS A 13 -1.22 3.26 -6.99
CA LYS A 13 -2.26 2.36 -7.49
C LYS A 13 -2.16 2.15 -9.00
N GLU A 14 -1.80 3.18 -9.75
CA GLU A 14 -1.65 3.09 -11.22
C GLU A 14 -0.41 2.30 -11.65
N LYS A 15 0.64 2.26 -10.81
CA LYS A 15 1.91 1.60 -11.13
C LYS A 15 1.86 0.07 -11.02
N ASN A 16 1.00 -0.49 -10.16
CA ASN A 16 0.98 -1.92 -9.89
C ASN A 16 -0.36 -2.35 -9.29
N ASP A 17 -1.04 -3.29 -9.95
CA ASP A 17 -2.34 -3.80 -9.52
C ASP A 17 -2.31 -4.46 -8.12
N ALA A 18 -1.19 -5.10 -7.74
CA ALA A 18 -1.05 -5.70 -6.41
C ALA A 18 -0.93 -4.63 -5.32
N ILE A 19 -0.27 -3.51 -5.63
CA ILE A 19 -0.20 -2.35 -4.73
C ILE A 19 -1.59 -1.73 -4.59
N LYS A 20 -2.32 -1.62 -5.70
CA LYS A 20 -3.71 -1.14 -5.67
C LYS A 20 -4.59 -2.00 -4.77
N GLU A 21 -4.58 -3.32 -4.97
CA GLU A 21 -5.36 -4.26 -4.17
C GLU A 21 -4.97 -4.17 -2.68
N TYR A 22 -3.68 -4.10 -2.37
CA TYR A 22 -3.20 -3.91 -1.00
C TYR A 22 -3.78 -2.63 -0.38
N ILE A 23 -3.66 -1.48 -1.06
CA ILE A 23 -4.14 -0.19 -0.55
C ILE A 23 -5.66 -0.20 -0.36
N GLU A 24 -6.42 -0.83 -1.26
CA GLU A 24 -7.89 -0.94 -1.18
C GLU A 24 -8.35 -1.85 -0.03
N ASN A 25 -7.51 -2.79 0.40
CA ASN A 25 -7.79 -3.68 1.54
C ASN A 25 -7.26 -3.15 2.88
N LEU A 26 -6.60 -1.98 2.92
CA LEU A 26 -6.12 -1.39 4.17
C LEU A 26 -7.30 -0.97 5.07
N SER A 27 -7.18 -1.28 6.35
CA SER A 27 -8.06 -0.68 7.36
C SER A 27 -7.86 0.84 7.42
N PRO A 28 -8.83 1.62 7.96
CA PRO A 28 -8.68 3.06 8.10
C PRO A 28 -7.42 3.50 8.87
N LEU A 29 -6.99 2.69 9.85
CA LEU A 29 -5.78 2.95 10.62
C LEU A 29 -4.52 2.74 9.77
N GLU A 30 -4.44 1.63 9.03
CA GLU A 30 -3.30 1.34 8.17
C GLU A 30 -3.22 2.33 6.99
N TYR A 31 -4.37 2.72 6.44
CA TYR A 31 -4.44 3.77 5.42
C TYR A 31 -3.89 5.09 5.97
N LYS A 32 -4.26 5.48 7.20
CA LYS A 32 -3.70 6.67 7.85
C LYS A 32 -2.19 6.55 8.07
N ALA A 33 -1.70 5.39 8.48
CA ALA A 33 -0.27 5.13 8.63
C ALA A 33 0.49 5.27 7.30
N LEU A 34 -0.07 4.75 6.20
CA LEU A 34 0.47 4.93 4.85
C LEU A 34 0.57 6.41 4.47
N ASN A 35 -0.48 7.19 4.72
CA ASN A 35 -0.47 8.63 4.47
C ASN A 35 0.63 9.36 5.26
N VAL A 36 0.82 9.01 6.53
CA VAL A 36 1.90 9.57 7.35
C VAL A 36 3.26 9.16 6.78
N ALA A 37 3.45 7.89 6.43
CA ALA A 37 4.71 7.42 5.86
C ALA A 37 5.06 8.15 4.55
N LEU A 38 4.08 8.32 3.64
CA LEU A 38 4.27 9.08 2.40
C LEU A 38 4.62 10.54 2.65
N ARG A 39 3.99 11.18 3.64
CA ARG A 39 4.24 12.59 3.98
C ARG A 39 5.60 12.81 4.64
N GLU A 40 5.98 11.95 5.58
CA GLU A 40 7.18 12.16 6.40
C GLU A 40 8.45 11.62 5.74
N LEU A 41 8.34 10.59 4.91
CA LEU A 41 9.50 9.94 4.28
C LEU A 41 9.63 10.29 2.79
N GLU A 42 8.58 10.83 2.17
CA GLU A 42 8.53 11.28 0.77
C GLU A 42 9.17 10.25 -0.19
N SER A 43 10.27 10.63 -0.86
CA SER A 43 11.00 9.82 -1.83
C SER A 43 11.77 8.65 -1.20
N SER A 44 11.98 8.65 0.11
CA SER A 44 12.62 7.55 0.84
C SER A 44 11.64 6.42 1.15
N PHE A 45 10.33 6.67 1.08
CA PHE A 45 9.34 5.62 1.28
C PHE A 45 9.25 4.70 0.06
N SER A 46 9.23 3.40 0.30
CA SER A 46 8.96 2.39 -0.71
C SER A 46 7.92 1.40 -0.18
N ILE A 47 6.72 1.44 -0.75
CA ILE A 47 5.62 0.56 -0.34
C ILE A 47 5.97 -0.92 -0.55
N GLU A 48 6.72 -1.23 -1.61
CA GLU A 48 7.18 -2.58 -1.95
C GLU A 48 8.10 -3.18 -0.89
N LYS A 49 8.78 -2.33 -0.12
CA LYS A 49 9.66 -2.73 0.98
C LYS A 49 8.98 -2.66 2.35
N SER A 50 7.72 -2.23 2.40
CA SER A 50 6.98 -2.15 3.66
C SER A 50 6.60 -3.54 4.15
N ILE A 51 6.69 -3.75 5.48
CA ILE A 51 6.33 -5.04 6.10
C ILE A 51 4.89 -5.45 5.76
N GLY A 52 3.95 -4.50 5.80
CA GLY A 52 2.55 -4.77 5.49
C GLY A 52 2.33 -5.29 4.06
N PHE A 53 2.99 -4.68 3.07
CA PHE A 53 2.87 -5.13 1.67
C PHE A 53 3.57 -6.48 1.43
N ILE A 54 4.76 -6.68 2.01
CA ILE A 54 5.48 -7.96 1.95
C ILE A 54 4.62 -9.08 2.53
N ASP A 55 3.96 -8.86 3.66
CA ASP A 55 3.10 -9.86 4.29
C ASP A 55 1.80 -10.07 3.52
N PHE A 56 1.25 -9.02 2.89
CA PHE A 56 0.15 -9.16 1.94
C PHE A 56 0.53 -10.09 0.77
N GLN A 57 1.67 -9.85 0.12
CA GLN A 57 2.16 -10.69 -0.98
C GLN A 57 2.38 -12.15 -0.56
N LYS A 58 2.89 -12.40 0.65
CA LYS A 58 3.02 -13.76 1.17
C LYS A 58 1.66 -14.45 1.31
N LYS A 59 0.64 -13.76 1.83
CA LYS A 59 -0.72 -14.31 1.97
C LYS A 59 -1.35 -14.61 0.61
N SER A 60 -1.16 -13.73 -0.38
CA SER A 60 -1.67 -13.93 -1.74
C SER A 60 -1.02 -15.11 -2.45
N THR A 61 0.26 -15.40 -2.15
CA THR A 61 0.97 -16.55 -2.73
C THR A 61 0.77 -17.86 -1.96
N THR A 62 0.24 -17.82 -0.73
CA THR A 62 -0.07 -19.00 0.10
C THR A 62 -1.56 -19.37 0.16
N GLN A 63 -2.33 -19.08 -0.90
CA GLN A 63 -3.55 -19.85 -1.17
C GLN A 63 -3.20 -21.11 -1.99
N PRO A 64 -2.98 -22.28 -1.37
CA PRO A 64 -3.04 -23.53 -2.12
C PRO A 64 -4.48 -23.71 -2.63
N HIS A 65 -4.57 -24.08 -3.91
CA HIS A 65 -5.71 -24.75 -4.53
C HIS A 65 -6.69 -25.33 -3.50
N LYS A 66 -7.82 -24.64 -3.28
CA LYS A 66 -8.94 -25.22 -2.54
C LYS A 66 -9.73 -26.06 -3.54
N THR A 67 -9.41 -27.36 -3.52
CA THR A 67 -10.18 -28.55 -3.93
C THR A 67 -10.85 -28.54 -5.30
#